data_AF-A0A212LQ64-F1
#
_entry.id   AF-A0A212LQ64-F1
#
_cell.length_a   1.000
_cell.length_b   1.000
_cell.length_c   1.000
_cell.angle_alpha   90.00
_cell.angle_beta   90.00
_cell.angle_gamma   90.00
#
_symmetry.space_group_name_H-M   'P 1'
#
loop_
_entity.id
_entity.type
_entity.pdbx_description
1 polymer ?
#
loop_
_entity_poly.entity_id
_entity_poly.type
_entity_poly.pdbx_seq_one_letter_code
_entity_poly.pdbx_strand_id
1 'polypeptide(L)'
;MKKIFSRRPLAVDPAHMILLHQEAIEQLELMYTAVEASEHASDGMRDTLITMAENHWEGYLDTLHMICMHDDNLAAITKKYSFKMRDNEQADTERQFLGSRLLLLALLLGLIRRHRRFTYYYGLRANPMGDYIKESIATEREHIAMMISMVQNMF
;
A
#
# COMPACT_ATOMS: atom_id res chain seq x y z
N MET A 1 6.15 -21.91 36.30
CA MET A 1 5.63 -21.26 35.08
C MET A 1 5.75 -19.75 35.24
N LYS A 2 6.73 -19.11 34.58
CA LYS A 2 6.90 -17.65 34.60
C LYS A 2 6.00 -17.04 33.50
N LYS A 3 5.17 -16.08 33.89
CA LYS A 3 4.23 -15.37 33.00
C LYS A 3 4.99 -14.73 31.85
N ILE A 4 4.56 -15.09 30.65
CA ILE A 4 4.91 -14.52 29.34
C ILE A 4 4.78 -13.01 29.45
N PHE A 5 5.84 -12.28 29.11
CA PHE A 5 5.83 -10.84 28.97
C PHE A 5 4.62 -10.43 28.14
N SER A 6 3.63 -9.83 28.78
CA SER A 6 2.60 -9.08 28.08
C SER A 6 3.33 -7.93 27.39
N ARG A 7 3.67 -8.10 26.11
CA ARG A 7 4.06 -7.00 25.24
C ARG A 7 2.89 -6.03 25.28
N ARG A 8 3.01 -4.98 26.08
CA ARG A 8 2.11 -3.83 25.96
C ARG A 8 2.23 -3.37 24.51
N PRO A 9 1.12 -3.10 23.79
CA PRO A 9 1.22 -2.54 22.46
C PRO A 9 2.10 -1.29 22.58
N LEU A 10 3.19 -1.27 21.82
CA LEU A 10 4.02 -0.07 21.69
C LEU A 10 3.07 1.03 21.24
N ALA A 11 2.94 2.08 22.04
CA ALA A 11 2.14 3.24 21.63
C ALA A 11 2.71 3.70 20.29
N VAL A 12 1.90 3.59 19.24
CA VAL A 12 2.26 3.97 17.87
C VAL A 12 2.72 5.42 17.92
N ASP A 13 3.99 5.70 17.59
CA ASP A 13 4.49 7.06 17.48
C ASP A 13 3.91 7.70 16.21
N PRO A 14 3.02 8.72 16.32
CA PRO A 14 2.41 9.32 15.15
C PRO A 14 3.43 9.95 14.20
N ALA A 15 4.56 10.46 14.71
CA ALA A 15 5.61 11.02 13.87
C ALA A 15 6.30 9.93 13.04
N HIS A 16 6.58 8.78 13.66
CA HIS A 16 7.12 7.62 12.95
C HIS A 16 6.14 7.10 11.88
N MET A 17 4.84 7.00 12.20
CA MET A 17 3.84 6.59 11.21
C MET A 17 3.74 7.56 10.03
N ILE A 18 3.79 8.87 10.28
CA ILE A 18 3.82 9.87 9.22
C ILE A 18 5.00 9.62 8.28
N LEU A 19 6.19 9.37 8.83
CA LEU A 19 7.40 9.09 8.06
C LEU A 19 7.24 7.83 7.20
N LEU A 20 6.73 6.74 7.77
CA LEU A 20 6.50 5.50 7.00
C LEU A 20 5.45 5.69 5.89
N HIS A 21 4.38 6.45 6.13
CA HIS A 21 3.41 6.76 5.08
C HIS A 21 3.98 7.70 4.01
N GLN A 22 4.92 8.58 4.36
CA GLN A 22 5.65 9.41 3.39
C GLN A 22 6.58 8.58 2.51
N GLU A 23 7.38 7.69 3.10
CA GLU A 23 8.22 6.75 2.35
C GLU A 23 7.38 5.91 1.37
N ALA A 24 6.23 5.41 1.83
CA ALA A 24 5.31 4.67 0.97
C ALA A 24 4.77 5.51 -0.20
N ILE A 25 4.53 6.80 0.01
CA ILE A 25 4.13 7.72 -1.07
C ILE A 25 5.27 7.87 -2.08
N GLU A 26 6.50 8.07 -1.61
CA GLU A 26 7.67 8.25 -2.48
C GLU A 26 7.90 7.03 -3.37
N GLN A 27 7.84 5.81 -2.82
CA GLN A 27 7.95 4.58 -3.62
C GLN A 27 6.84 4.48 -4.68
N LEU A 28 5.60 4.78 -4.33
CA LEU A 28 4.48 4.75 -5.27
C LEU A 28 4.57 5.84 -6.35
N GLU A 29 5.06 7.04 -6.02
CA GLU A 29 5.28 8.13 -6.98
C GLU A 29 6.38 7.78 -7.98
N LEU A 30 7.50 7.20 -7.51
CA LEU A 30 8.58 6.71 -8.37
C LEU A 30 8.11 5.59 -9.28
N MET A 31 7.35 4.63 -8.75
CA MET A 31 6.72 3.58 -9.56
C MET A 31 5.77 4.18 -10.61
N TYR A 32 4.90 5.11 -10.22
CA TYR A 32 3.97 5.78 -11.13
C TYR A 32 4.73 6.44 -12.28
N THR A 33 5.77 7.20 -11.99
CA THR A 33 6.60 7.88 -13.00
C THR A 33 7.30 6.88 -13.92
N ALA A 34 7.84 5.77 -13.40
CA ALA A 34 8.49 4.75 -14.21
C ALA A 34 7.49 4.06 -15.15
N VAL A 35 6.31 3.68 -14.63
CA VAL A 35 5.22 3.12 -15.44
C VAL A 35 4.81 4.12 -16.51
N GLU A 36 4.52 5.37 -16.16
CA GLU A 36 4.12 6.42 -17.09
C GLU A 36 5.16 6.65 -18.19
N ALA A 37 6.43 6.83 -17.84
CA ALA A 37 7.51 7.06 -18.79
C ALA A 37 7.74 5.89 -19.77
N SER A 38 7.49 4.65 -19.33
CA SER A 38 7.71 3.46 -20.16
C SER A 38 6.82 3.40 -21.43
N GLU A 39 5.73 4.18 -21.50
CA GLU A 39 4.88 4.26 -22.71
C GLU A 39 5.62 4.82 -23.90
N HIS A 40 6.44 5.83 -23.62
CA HIS A 40 7.06 6.67 -24.63
C HIS A 40 8.52 6.26 -24.87
N ALA A 41 8.98 5.21 -24.20
CA ALA A 41 10.33 4.69 -24.28
C ALA A 41 10.49 3.67 -25.43
N SER A 42 11.67 3.66 -26.04
CA SER A 42 12.13 2.59 -26.93
C SER A 42 12.39 1.30 -26.14
N ASP A 43 12.40 0.15 -26.82
CA ASP A 43 12.31 -1.17 -26.16
C ASP A 43 13.35 -1.39 -25.04
N GLY A 44 14.64 -1.09 -25.24
CA GLY A 44 15.65 -1.26 -24.18
C GLY A 44 15.49 -0.32 -22.97
N MET A 45 14.97 0.89 -23.19
CA MET A 45 14.66 1.84 -22.11
C MET A 45 13.36 1.46 -21.41
N ARG A 46 12.38 0.92 -22.15
CA ARG A 46 11.11 0.43 -21.63
C ARG A 46 11.35 -0.70 -20.62
N ASP A 47 12.18 -1.68 -20.97
CA ASP A 47 12.50 -2.81 -20.08
C ASP A 47 13.18 -2.36 -18.78
N THR A 48 14.06 -1.36 -18.88
CA THR A 48 14.71 -0.73 -17.72
C THR A 48 13.69 -0.05 -16.81
N LEU A 49 12.74 0.71 -17.39
CA LEU A 49 11.69 1.40 -16.63
C LEU A 49 10.69 0.42 -15.99
N ILE A 50 10.38 -0.69 -16.66
CA ILE A 50 9.54 -1.76 -16.07
C ILE A 50 10.25 -2.36 -14.85
N THR A 51 11.54 -2.69 -14.98
CA THR A 51 12.35 -3.22 -13.86
C THR A 51 12.39 -2.22 -12.70
N MET A 52 12.52 -0.92 -12.99
CA MET A 52 12.46 0.13 -11.95
C MET A 52 11.10 0.17 -11.26
N ALA A 53 10.00 0.06 -12.00
CA ALA A 53 8.65 0.03 -11.43
C ALA A 53 8.46 -1.18 -10.50
N GLU A 54 8.94 -2.36 -10.88
CA GLU A 54 8.91 -3.57 -10.04
C GLU A 54 9.72 -3.37 -8.75
N ASN A 55 10.92 -2.79 -8.82
CA ASN A 55 11.74 -2.52 -7.63
C ASN A 55 11.05 -1.55 -6.67
N HIS A 56 10.39 -0.51 -7.18
CA HIS A 56 9.63 0.43 -6.35
C HIS A 56 8.37 -0.19 -5.76
N TRP A 57 7.74 -1.14 -6.46
CA TRP A 57 6.64 -1.92 -5.91
C TRP A 57 7.09 -2.77 -4.71
N GLU A 58 8.22 -3.48 -4.81
CA GLU A 58 8.78 -4.24 -3.69
C GLU A 58 9.18 -3.32 -2.52
N GLY A 59 9.84 -2.18 -2.80
CA GLY A 59 10.16 -1.19 -1.77
C GLY A 59 8.92 -0.61 -1.07
N TYR A 60 7.83 -0.44 -1.80
CA TYR A 60 6.53 -0.09 -1.22
C TYR A 60 5.99 -1.19 -0.30
N LEU A 61 6.07 -2.46 -0.70
CA LEU A 61 5.62 -3.59 0.12
C LEU A 61 6.45 -3.76 1.40
N ASP A 62 7.76 -3.52 1.34
CA ASP A 62 8.64 -3.49 2.52
C ASP A 62 8.24 -2.37 3.48
N THR A 63 7.98 -1.17 2.94
CA THR A 63 7.50 -0.03 3.76
C THR A 63 6.14 -0.34 4.38
N LEU A 64 5.23 -0.96 3.62
CA LEU A 64 3.94 -1.40 4.11
C LEU A 64 4.08 -2.45 5.23
N HIS A 65 5.03 -3.37 5.12
CA HIS A 65 5.34 -4.32 6.18
C HIS A 65 5.72 -3.59 7.47
N MET A 66 6.59 -2.58 7.39
CA MET A 66 6.95 -1.74 8.53
C MET A 66 5.74 -1.02 9.12
N ILE A 67 4.84 -0.47 8.29
CA ILE A 67 3.57 0.13 8.77
C ILE A 67 2.72 -0.92 9.50
N CYS A 68 2.60 -2.14 8.96
CA CYS A 68 1.82 -3.23 9.56
C CYS A 68 2.40 -3.70 10.90
N MET A 69 3.71 -3.58 11.12
CA MET A 69 4.35 -3.86 12.41
C MET A 69 3.91 -2.88 13.52
N HIS A 70 3.38 -1.71 13.14
CA HIS A 70 2.85 -0.69 14.06
C HIS A 70 1.33 -0.59 14.04
N ASP A 71 0.66 -0.99 12.95
CA ASP A 71 -0.80 -0.95 12.79
C ASP A 71 -1.37 -2.37 12.66
N ASP A 72 -1.70 -2.97 13.82
CA ASP A 72 -2.27 -4.32 13.91
C ASP A 72 -3.55 -4.49 13.07
N ASN A 73 -4.36 -3.43 12.95
CA ASN A 73 -5.60 -3.49 12.18
C ASN A 73 -5.30 -3.57 10.68
N LEU A 74 -4.35 -2.77 10.20
CA LEU A 74 -3.91 -2.83 8.81
C LEU A 74 -3.29 -4.21 8.52
N ALA A 75 -2.44 -4.73 9.43
CA ALA A 75 -1.84 -6.05 9.28
C ALA A 75 -2.91 -7.16 9.14
N ALA A 76 -3.95 -7.13 9.98
CA ALA A 76 -5.04 -8.10 9.93
C ALA A 76 -5.85 -8.01 8.63
N ILE A 77 -6.16 -6.81 8.16
CA ILE A 77 -6.92 -6.58 6.93
C ILE A 77 -6.10 -7.00 5.71
N THR A 78 -4.83 -6.60 5.61
CA THR A 78 -3.95 -6.98 4.50
C THR A 78 -3.86 -8.50 4.38
N LYS A 79 -3.67 -9.20 5.51
CA LYS A 79 -3.64 -10.68 5.55
C LYS A 79 -4.95 -11.30 5.06
N LYS A 80 -6.10 -10.74 5.43
CA LYS A 80 -7.43 -11.19 4.97
C LYS A 80 -7.57 -11.07 3.45
N TYR A 81 -7.10 -9.97 2.85
CA TYR A 81 -7.12 -9.83 1.38
C TYR A 81 -6.12 -10.77 0.70
N SER A 82 -4.92 -10.96 1.25
CA SER A 82 -3.95 -11.93 0.72
C SER A 82 -4.49 -13.38 0.72
N PHE A 83 -5.24 -13.78 1.76
CA PHE A 83 -5.88 -15.11 1.78
C PHE A 83 -7.01 -15.24 0.77
N LYS A 84 -7.88 -14.22 0.66
CA LYS A 84 -8.97 -14.22 -0.34
C LYS A 84 -8.47 -14.32 -1.77
N MET A 85 -7.26 -13.86 -2.06
CA MET A 85 -6.66 -13.98 -3.39
C MET A 85 -6.21 -15.40 -3.71
N ARG A 86 -5.54 -16.09 -2.78
CA ARG A 86 -5.10 -17.48 -2.98
C ARG A 86 -6.26 -18.43 -3.27
N ASP A 87 -7.44 -18.15 -2.72
CA ASP A 87 -8.65 -18.95 -2.97
C ASP A 87 -9.28 -18.67 -4.35
N ASN A 88 -8.96 -17.54 -4.99
CA ASN A 88 -9.53 -17.10 -6.28
C ASN A 88 -8.63 -17.36 -7.50
N GLU A 89 -7.37 -17.78 -7.32
CA GLU A 89 -6.38 -18.00 -8.40
C GLU A 89 -6.65 -19.21 -9.32
N GLN A 90 -7.85 -19.79 -9.32
CA GLN A 90 -8.21 -20.96 -10.14
C GLN A 90 -8.67 -20.67 -11.58
N ALA A 91 -8.51 -19.45 -12.10
CA ALA A 91 -8.91 -19.13 -13.48
C ALA A 91 -7.79 -18.46 -14.28
N ASP A 92 -7.09 -19.26 -15.07
CA ASP A 92 -6.18 -18.84 -16.15
C ASP A 92 -6.83 -17.75 -17.01
N THR A 93 -6.35 -16.52 -16.89
CA THR A 93 -6.65 -15.46 -17.87
C THR A 93 -5.36 -14.74 -18.21
N GLU A 94 -4.92 -14.87 -19.45
CA GLU A 94 -3.75 -14.21 -20.02
C GLU A 94 -3.77 -12.70 -19.72
N ARG A 95 -2.76 -12.24 -18.99
CA ARG A 95 -2.62 -10.86 -18.51
C ARG A 95 -2.47 -9.87 -19.68
N GLN A 96 -3.58 -9.29 -20.13
CA GLN A 96 -3.58 -8.21 -21.11
C GLN A 96 -3.11 -6.89 -20.46
N PHE A 97 -1.81 -6.64 -20.57
CA PHE A 97 -1.11 -5.46 -20.02
C PHE A 97 -1.63 -4.10 -20.53
N LEU A 98 -2.27 -4.05 -21.69
CA LEU A 98 -2.72 -2.80 -22.32
C LEU A 98 -3.99 -2.22 -21.70
N GLY A 99 -4.88 -3.06 -21.14
CA GLY A 99 -5.98 -2.61 -20.27
C GLY A 99 -5.52 -2.42 -18.82
N SER A 100 -4.45 -3.12 -18.40
CA SER A 100 -3.94 -3.10 -17.03
C SER A 100 -3.19 -1.80 -16.71
N ARG A 101 -2.48 -1.18 -17.65
CA ARG A 101 -1.62 -0.02 -17.35
C ARG A 101 -2.38 1.22 -16.85
N LEU A 102 -3.43 1.64 -17.54
CA LEU A 102 -4.24 2.79 -17.10
C LEU A 102 -4.88 2.52 -15.73
N LEU A 103 -5.33 1.28 -15.52
CA LEU A 103 -5.82 0.83 -14.22
C LEU A 103 -4.71 0.85 -13.16
N LEU A 104 -3.49 0.43 -13.50
CA LEU A 104 -2.34 0.44 -12.59
C LEU A 104 -2.01 1.86 -12.15
N LEU A 105 -1.88 2.80 -13.11
CA LEU A 105 -1.65 4.22 -12.80
C LEU A 105 -2.76 4.79 -11.91
N ALA A 106 -4.02 4.44 -12.17
CA ALA A 106 -5.15 4.85 -11.33
C ALA A 106 -5.10 4.24 -9.91
N LEU A 107 -4.71 2.97 -9.78
CA LEU A 107 -4.54 2.28 -8.50
C LEU A 107 -3.36 2.87 -7.70
N LEU A 108 -2.22 3.15 -8.33
CA LEU A 108 -1.07 3.80 -7.71
C LEU A 108 -1.44 5.18 -7.19
N LEU A 109 -2.12 6.00 -8.01
CA LEU A 109 -2.62 7.31 -7.58
C LEU A 109 -3.64 7.18 -6.44
N GLY A 110 -4.47 6.15 -6.48
CA GLY A 110 -5.36 5.75 -5.39
C GLY A 110 -4.58 5.55 -4.11
N LEU A 111 -3.62 4.63 -4.10
CA LEU A 111 -2.77 4.32 -2.96
C LEU A 111 -2.06 5.56 -2.41
N ILE A 112 -1.42 6.37 -3.27
CA ILE A 112 -0.77 7.63 -2.87
C ILE A 112 -1.74 8.53 -2.08
N ARG A 113 -2.96 8.72 -2.58
CA ARG A 113 -3.98 9.54 -1.91
C ARG A 113 -4.40 8.94 -0.56
N ARG A 114 -4.44 7.62 -0.43
CA ARG A 114 -4.75 6.94 0.85
C ARG A 114 -3.64 7.16 1.87
N HIS A 115 -2.38 6.97 1.48
CA HIS A 115 -1.24 7.24 2.37
C HIS A 115 -1.18 8.71 2.81
N ARG A 116 -1.48 9.67 1.92
CA ARG A 116 -1.60 11.10 2.29
C ARG A 116 -2.68 11.36 3.34
N ARG A 117 -3.80 10.64 3.30
CA ARG A 117 -4.85 10.73 4.33
C ARG A 117 -4.36 10.18 5.67
N PHE A 118 -3.60 9.09 5.68
CA PHE A 118 -3.00 8.58 6.92
C PHE A 118 -2.02 9.60 7.52
N THR A 119 -1.13 10.20 6.71
CA THR A 119 -0.25 11.29 7.17
C THR A 119 -1.07 12.42 7.81
N TYR A 120 -2.18 12.82 7.19
CA TYR A 120 -3.08 13.81 7.76
C TYR A 120 -3.70 13.35 9.09
N TYR A 121 -4.25 12.14 9.17
CA TYR A 121 -4.88 11.62 10.38
C TYR A 121 -3.93 11.50 11.55
N TYR A 122 -2.70 11.03 11.33
CA TYR A 122 -1.67 10.97 12.38
C TYR A 122 -1.21 12.37 12.82
N GLY A 123 -1.37 13.40 11.98
CA GLY A 123 -1.13 14.80 12.33
C GLY A 123 -2.22 15.45 13.19
N LEU A 124 -3.43 14.87 13.25
CA LEU A 124 -4.55 15.42 14.02
C LEU A 124 -4.44 15.04 15.51
N ARG A 125 -3.79 15.88 16.33
CA ARG A 125 -3.82 15.73 17.79
C ARG A 125 -5.07 16.40 18.38
N ALA A 126 -5.71 15.72 19.35
CA ALA A 126 -6.84 16.22 20.15
C ALA A 126 -8.04 16.76 19.35
N ASN A 127 -8.51 15.99 18.36
CA ASN A 127 -9.62 16.40 17.50
C ASN A 127 -11.00 16.05 18.12
N PRO A 128 -11.97 16.99 18.18
CA PRO A 128 -13.33 16.71 18.67
C PRO A 128 -14.11 15.68 17.82
N MET A 129 -13.67 15.39 16.60
CA MET A 129 -14.25 14.40 15.69
C MET A 129 -13.58 13.02 15.77
N GLY A 130 -13.09 12.63 16.95
CA GLY A 130 -12.29 11.41 17.14
C GLY A 130 -12.95 10.13 16.61
N ASP A 131 -14.26 9.98 16.75
CA ASP A 131 -14.97 8.77 16.27
C ASP A 131 -15.12 8.73 14.75
N TYR A 132 -15.39 9.88 14.12
CA TYR A 132 -15.38 10.00 12.65
C TYR A 132 -14.00 9.67 12.07
N ILE A 133 -12.92 10.13 12.73
CA ILE A 133 -11.55 9.83 12.30
C ILE A 133 -11.26 8.34 12.43
N LYS A 134 -11.66 7.69 13.52
CA LYS A 134 -11.48 6.24 13.69
C LYS A 134 -12.17 5.44 12.57
N GLU A 135 -13.43 5.77 12.26
CA GLU A 135 -14.17 5.13 11.18
C GLU A 135 -13.50 5.38 9.82
N SER A 136 -13.11 6.62 9.55
CA SER A 136 -12.39 6.98 8.33
C SER A 136 -11.10 6.17 8.19
N ILE A 137 -10.25 6.12 9.22
CA ILE A 137 -9.01 5.31 9.22
C ILE A 137 -9.32 3.84 8.93
N ALA A 138 -10.37 3.26 9.54
CA ALA A 138 -10.75 1.88 9.28
C ALA A 138 -11.10 1.64 7.80
N THR A 139 -11.86 2.55 7.18
CA THR A 139 -12.17 2.47 5.74
C THR A 139 -10.93 2.64 4.87
N GLU A 140 -10.00 3.52 5.25
CA GLU A 140 -8.76 3.71 4.50
C GLU A 140 -7.87 2.45 4.52
N ARG A 141 -7.82 1.71 5.64
CA ARG A 141 -7.10 0.42 5.72
C ARG A 141 -7.67 -0.63 4.76
N GLU A 142 -8.99 -0.77 4.73
CA GLU A 142 -9.69 -1.68 3.81
C GLU A 142 -9.41 -1.31 2.35
N HIS A 143 -9.46 -0.02 2.00
CA HIS A 143 -9.15 0.43 0.64
C HIS A 143 -7.69 0.18 0.24
N ILE A 144 -6.73 0.42 1.14
CA ILE A 144 -5.30 0.11 0.87
C ILE A 144 -5.15 -1.38 0.57
N ALA A 145 -5.63 -2.26 1.44
CA ALA A 145 -5.48 -3.70 1.27
C ALA A 145 -6.15 -4.21 -0.02
N MET A 146 -7.34 -3.68 -0.35
CA MET A 146 -8.05 -4.02 -1.58
C MET A 146 -7.28 -3.55 -2.83
N MET A 147 -6.76 -2.33 -2.84
CA MET A 147 -6.00 -1.79 -3.98
C MET A 147 -4.68 -2.53 -4.18
N ILE A 148 -3.96 -2.85 -3.09
CA ILE A 148 -2.75 -3.68 -3.16
C ILE A 148 -3.05 -5.02 -3.79
N SER A 149 -4.12 -5.68 -3.33
CA SER A 149 -4.56 -6.95 -3.89
C SER A 149 -4.88 -6.86 -5.39
N MET A 150 -5.52 -5.77 -5.83
CA MET A 150 -5.76 -5.55 -7.27
C MET A 150 -4.45 -5.40 -8.04
N VAL A 151 -3.48 -4.63 -7.52
CA VAL A 151 -2.17 -4.46 -8.15
C VAL A 151 -1.40 -5.79 -8.21
N GLN A 152 -1.40 -6.58 -7.13
CA GLN A 152 -0.73 -7.89 -7.10
C GLN A 152 -1.27 -8.87 -8.13
N ASN A 153 -2.55 -8.80 -8.48
CA ASN A 153 -3.15 -9.66 -9.51
C ASN A 153 -2.80 -9.23 -10.94
N MET A 154 -2.27 -8.02 -11.11
CA MET A 154 -1.89 -7.48 -12.43
C MET A 154 -0.46 -7.88 -12.78
N PHE A 155 0.38 -8.11 -11.77
CA PHE A 155 1.66 -8.80 -11.85
C PHE A 155 1.49 -10.30 -11.82
#